data_AF-A0A7C6KJW3-F1
#
_entry.id   AF-A0A7C6KJW3-F1
#
_cell.length_a   1.000
_cell.length_b   1.000
_cell.length_c   1.000
_cell.angle_alpha   90.00
_cell.angle_beta   90.00
_cell.angle_gamma   90.00
#
_symmetry.space_group_name_H-M   'P 1'
#
loop_
_entity.id
_entity.type
_entity.pdbx_description
1 polymer ?
#
loop_
_entity_poly.entity_id
_entity_poly.type
_entity_poly.pdbx_seq_one_letter_code
_entity_poly.pdbx_strand_id
1 'polypeptide(L)'
;MQDAEALARAARRIEEAAARLDPKLELQPQVRTDGWLELSVRRESLLEVARMLRDRLGYDYLLLLTGVDWEDKGFQVVLHVQNLSSGERLVVTVNIPRDDPRCPSVTSIWPTANWHEREAWDLLGIRFEGHPDLRRILMKEGWIGHPLRKDYQDTRPPRERLPRPVR
;
A
#
# COMPACT_ATOMS: atom_id res chain seq x y z
N MET A 1 19.77 5.35 7.06
CA MET A 1 19.72 4.04 6.39
C MET A 1 19.65 3.00 7.50
N GLN A 2 18.72 2.05 7.47
CA GLN A 2 18.62 1.03 8.53
C GLN A 2 19.87 0.14 8.48
N ASP A 3 20.37 -0.22 9.64
CA ASP A 3 21.49 -1.14 9.78
C ASP A 3 21.11 -2.56 9.31
N ALA A 4 22.02 -3.26 8.63
CA ALA A 4 21.76 -4.56 8.04
C ALA A 4 21.43 -5.62 9.09
N GLU A 5 22.08 -5.57 10.26
CA GLU A 5 21.74 -6.49 11.35
C GLU A 5 20.37 -6.18 11.95
N ALA A 6 20.01 -4.90 12.07
CA ALA A 6 18.68 -4.49 12.51
C ALA A 6 17.59 -4.99 11.55
N LEU A 7 17.81 -4.89 10.23
CA LEU A 7 16.91 -5.42 9.21
C LEU A 7 16.76 -6.94 9.32
N ALA A 8 17.87 -7.67 9.49
CA ALA A 8 17.84 -9.13 9.68
C ALA A 8 17.12 -9.54 10.97
N ARG A 9 17.28 -8.78 12.07
CA ARG A 9 16.53 -9.01 13.32
C ARG A 9 15.04 -8.76 13.13
N ALA A 10 14.65 -7.69 12.43
CA ALA A 10 13.26 -7.39 12.13
C ALA A 10 12.62 -8.47 11.25
N ALA A 11 13.32 -8.93 10.19
CA ALA A 11 12.87 -10.02 9.33
C ALA A 11 12.56 -11.31 10.13
N ARG A 12 13.50 -11.76 10.97
CA ARG A 12 13.30 -12.93 11.83
C ARG A 12 12.12 -12.78 12.78
N ARG A 13 11.95 -11.60 13.40
CA ARG A 13 10.79 -11.32 14.27
C ARG A 13 9.46 -11.43 13.52
N ILE A 14 9.42 -10.99 12.27
CA ILE A 14 8.23 -11.09 11.41
C ILE A 14 7.94 -12.56 11.08
N GLU A 15 8.95 -13.32 10.67
CA GLU A 15 8.81 -14.76 10.35
C GLU A 15 8.32 -15.56 11.58
N GLU A 16 8.93 -15.35 12.74
CA GLU A 16 8.52 -15.99 13.99
C GLU A 16 7.08 -15.63 14.39
N ALA A 17 6.70 -14.36 14.23
CA ALA A 17 5.34 -13.91 14.54
C ALA A 17 4.32 -14.52 13.57
N ALA A 18 4.66 -14.63 12.29
CA ALA A 18 3.83 -15.25 11.26
C ALA A 18 3.61 -16.74 11.53
N ALA A 19 4.69 -17.48 11.82
CA ALA A 19 4.61 -18.90 12.16
C ALA A 19 3.75 -19.18 13.40
N ARG A 20 3.74 -18.26 14.38
CA ARG A 20 2.86 -18.34 15.57
C ARG A 20 1.40 -17.94 15.28
N LEU A 21 1.16 -17.15 14.24
CA LEU A 21 -0.16 -16.67 13.86
C LEU A 21 -0.91 -17.76 13.09
N ASP A 22 -0.33 -18.23 11.98
CA ASP A 22 -0.79 -19.36 11.21
C ASP A 22 0.45 -20.06 10.61
N PRO A 23 0.71 -21.33 10.93
CA PRO A 23 1.82 -22.08 10.35
C PRO A 23 1.79 -22.17 8.81
N LYS A 24 0.63 -21.95 8.17
CA LYS A 24 0.50 -21.93 6.70
C LYS A 24 0.84 -20.57 6.08
N LEU A 25 1.04 -19.55 6.90
CA LEU A 25 1.37 -18.20 6.45
C LEU A 25 2.88 -18.12 6.21
N GLU A 26 3.30 -18.54 5.01
CA GLU A 26 4.68 -18.44 4.57
C GLU A 26 5.01 -17.01 4.15
N LEU A 27 5.42 -16.19 5.13
CA LEU A 27 5.94 -14.84 4.86
C LEU A 27 7.44 -14.89 4.63
N GLN A 28 7.91 -14.18 3.61
CA GLN A 28 9.33 -14.08 3.26
C GLN A 28 9.73 -12.60 3.24
N PRO A 29 10.09 -12.00 4.39
CA PRO A 29 10.64 -10.66 4.42
C PRO A 29 11.97 -10.60 3.66
N GLN A 30 12.13 -9.62 2.78
CA GLN A 30 13.32 -9.46 1.95
C GLN A 30 13.90 -8.05 2.09
N VAL A 31 15.22 -7.95 2.16
CA VAL A 31 15.92 -6.66 2.12
C VAL A 31 16.09 -6.26 0.66
N ARG A 32 15.45 -5.16 0.29
CA ARG A 32 15.58 -4.56 -1.05
C ARG A 32 16.94 -3.89 -1.22
N THR A 33 17.36 -3.71 -2.47
CA THR A 33 18.63 -3.07 -2.83
C THR A 33 18.76 -1.62 -2.36
N ASP A 34 17.63 -0.94 -2.11
CA ASP A 34 17.57 0.42 -1.56
C ASP A 34 17.59 0.45 -0.02
N GLY A 35 17.78 -0.70 0.63
CA GLY A 35 17.95 -0.83 2.08
C GLY A 35 16.63 -0.89 2.87
N TRP A 36 15.50 -1.09 2.20
CA TRP A 36 14.20 -1.28 2.86
C TRP A 36 13.91 -2.77 3.10
N LEU A 37 13.32 -3.09 4.26
CA LEU A 37 12.70 -4.39 4.46
C LEU A 37 11.34 -4.40 3.77
N GLU A 38 11.09 -5.39 2.93
CA GLU A 38 9.84 -5.59 2.22
C GLU A 38 9.21 -6.93 2.59
N LEU A 39 7.89 -6.96 2.67
CA LEU A 39 7.08 -8.13 2.97
C LEU A 39 5.95 -8.24 1.95
N SER A 40 6.03 -9.24 1.07
CA SER A 40 4.94 -9.55 0.14
C SER A 40 3.86 -10.39 0.85
N VAL A 41 2.61 -9.97 0.71
CA VAL A 41 1.46 -10.56 1.42
C VAL A 41 0.34 -10.82 0.41
N ARG A 42 -0.30 -11.98 0.52
CA ARG A 42 -1.54 -12.27 -0.24
C ARG A 42 -2.68 -11.42 0.31
N ARG A 43 -3.52 -10.88 -0.57
CA ARG A 43 -4.62 -9.98 -0.16
C ARG A 43 -5.56 -10.64 0.86
N GLU A 44 -5.75 -11.95 0.80
CA GLU A 44 -6.60 -12.72 1.72
C GLU A 44 -6.06 -12.74 3.16
N SER A 45 -4.74 -12.64 3.31
CA SER A 45 -4.05 -12.65 4.60
C SER A 45 -3.72 -11.24 5.11
N LEU A 46 -4.00 -10.19 4.31
CA LEU A 46 -3.57 -8.82 4.60
C LEU A 46 -4.03 -8.33 5.98
N LEU A 47 -5.31 -8.49 6.32
CA LEU A 47 -5.84 -8.00 7.59
C LEU A 47 -5.21 -8.69 8.80
N GLU A 48 -4.95 -9.99 8.68
CA GLU A 48 -4.36 -10.78 9.76
C GLU A 48 -2.90 -10.37 9.98
N VAL A 49 -2.13 -10.28 8.90
CA VAL A 49 -0.74 -9.80 8.91
C VAL A 49 -0.67 -8.37 9.44
N ALA A 50 -1.52 -7.47 8.96
CA ALA A 50 -1.54 -6.08 9.38
C ALA A 50 -1.83 -5.93 10.89
N ARG A 51 -2.77 -6.71 11.44
CA ARG A 51 -3.01 -6.74 12.90
C ARG A 51 -1.81 -7.28 13.65
N MET A 52 -1.20 -8.36 13.18
CA MET A 52 0.03 -8.90 13.79
C MET A 52 1.16 -7.86 13.82
N LEU A 53 1.39 -7.17 12.69
CA LEU A 53 2.43 -6.14 12.57
C LEU A 53 2.20 -5.01 13.59
N ARG A 54 0.99 -4.46 13.67
CA ARG A 54 0.65 -3.38 14.60
C ARG A 54 0.66 -3.86 16.06
N ASP A 55 -0.08 -4.92 16.37
CA ASP A 55 -0.43 -5.29 17.74
C ASP A 55 0.69 -6.10 18.44
N ARG A 56 1.48 -6.87 17.68
CA ARG A 56 2.55 -7.73 18.24
C ARG A 56 3.95 -7.22 17.97
N LEU A 57 4.17 -6.57 16.84
CA LEU A 57 5.51 -6.10 16.41
C LEU A 57 5.68 -4.59 16.54
N GLY A 58 4.61 -3.87 16.87
CA GLY A 58 4.64 -2.44 17.18
C GLY A 58 4.75 -1.54 15.95
N TYR A 59 4.40 -2.01 14.75
CA TYR A 59 4.26 -1.14 13.57
C TYR A 59 2.99 -0.30 13.68
N ASP A 60 3.02 0.67 14.59
CA ASP A 60 1.89 1.48 15.06
C ASP A 60 1.56 2.67 14.14
N TYR A 61 2.43 2.96 13.17
CA TYR A 61 2.26 4.09 12.25
C TYR A 61 2.25 3.67 10.78
N LEU A 62 1.15 3.94 10.08
CA LEU A 62 1.07 3.84 8.63
C LEU A 62 1.43 5.19 8.01
N LEU A 63 2.62 5.27 7.43
CA LEU A 63 3.18 6.46 6.79
C LEU A 63 2.44 6.79 5.49
N LEU A 64 2.24 5.80 4.63
CA LEU A 64 1.49 5.94 3.39
C LEU A 64 0.94 4.59 2.93
N LEU A 65 -0.15 4.65 2.17
CA LEU A 65 -0.63 3.56 1.32
C LEU A 65 -0.78 4.10 -0.10
N THR A 66 -0.28 3.38 -1.09
CA THR A 66 -0.41 3.75 -2.50
C THR A 66 -0.65 2.52 -3.37
N GLY A 67 -1.02 2.75 -4.62
CA GLY A 67 -1.15 1.72 -5.62
C GLY A 67 -0.17 1.91 -6.77
N VAL A 68 0.26 0.82 -7.38
CA VAL A 68 1.08 0.79 -8.60
C VAL A 68 0.35 -0.04 -9.64
N ASP A 69 0.23 0.49 -10.86
CA ASP A 69 -0.24 -0.26 -12.01
C ASP A 69 0.96 -0.85 -12.76
N TRP A 70 1.11 -2.18 -12.69
CA TRP A 70 2.13 -2.96 -13.39
C TRP A 70 1.62 -3.57 -14.70
N GLU A 71 0.58 -2.96 -15.29
CA GLU A 71 -0.02 -3.34 -16.57
C GLU A 71 -0.54 -4.79 -16.53
N ASP A 72 0.07 -5.68 -17.32
CA ASP A 72 -0.30 -7.08 -17.44
C ASP A 72 -0.08 -7.89 -16.15
N LYS A 73 0.77 -7.39 -15.24
CA LYS A 73 1.04 -8.03 -13.94
C LYS A 73 -0.01 -7.67 -12.88
N GLY A 74 -0.97 -6.80 -13.21
CA GLY A 74 -1.99 -6.32 -12.29
C GLY A 74 -1.57 -5.10 -11.50
N PHE A 75 -2.29 -4.85 -10.41
CA PHE A 75 -1.99 -3.76 -9.49
C PHE A 75 -1.16 -4.27 -8.31
N GLN A 76 -0.44 -3.38 -7.65
CA GLN A 76 0.16 -3.64 -6.36
C GLN A 76 -0.23 -2.55 -5.38
N VAL A 77 -0.78 -2.92 -4.23
CA VAL A 77 -0.98 -2.02 -3.10
C VAL A 77 0.28 -2.06 -2.25
N VAL A 78 0.82 -0.90 -1.91
CA VAL A 78 2.06 -0.74 -1.14
C VAL A 78 1.77 0.06 0.12
N LEU A 79 2.09 -0.51 1.27
CA LEU A 79 1.93 0.11 2.58
C LEU A 79 3.32 0.36 3.16
N HIS A 80 3.63 1.60 3.54
CA HIS A 80 4.81 1.88 4.36
C HIS A 80 4.37 1.99 5.82
N VAL A 81 4.79 1.04 6.64
CA VAL A 81 4.52 1.04 8.07
C VAL A 81 5.80 1.22 8.86
N GLN A 82 5.67 1.83 10.03
CA GLN A 82 6.78 2.15 10.91
C GLN A 82 6.41 1.82 12.35
N ASN A 83 7.38 1.28 13.08
CA ASN A 83 7.36 1.25 14.53
C ASN A 83 7.99 2.56 15.02
N LEU A 84 7.19 3.43 15.64
CA LEU A 84 7.67 4.74 16.09
C LEU A 84 8.64 4.64 17.27
N SER A 85 8.53 3.59 18.08
CA SER A 85 9.39 3.39 19.25
C SER A 85 10.80 2.90 18.88
N SER A 86 10.90 1.94 17.96
CA SER A 86 12.19 1.43 17.49
C SER A 86 12.75 2.17 16.28
N GLY A 87 11.91 2.93 15.57
CA GLY A 87 12.22 3.54 14.29
C GLY A 87 12.25 2.57 13.11
N GLU A 88 11.99 1.27 13.33
CA GLU A 88 11.96 0.22 12.31
C GLU A 88 10.90 0.52 11.25
N ARG A 89 11.28 0.42 9.97
CA ARG A 89 10.39 0.60 8.83
C ARG A 89 10.23 -0.70 8.06
N LEU A 90 9.04 -0.88 7.47
CA LEU A 90 8.67 -2.04 6.68
C LEU A 90 7.78 -1.59 5.51
N VAL A 91 8.05 -2.12 4.32
CA VAL A 91 7.18 -1.99 3.16
C VAL A 91 6.38 -3.28 3.03
N VAL A 92 5.05 -3.20 3.07
CA VAL A 92 4.18 -4.35 2.80
C VAL A 92 3.61 -4.20 1.41
N THR A 93 3.76 -5.21 0.56
CA THR A 93 3.24 -5.22 -0.80
C THR A 93 2.18 -6.29 -0.97
N VAL A 94 1.13 -5.95 -1.71
CA VAL A 94 0.00 -6.84 -1.98
C VAL A 94 -0.31 -6.80 -3.48
N ASN A 95 -0.08 -7.91 -4.16
CA ASN A 95 -0.41 -8.01 -5.59
C ASN A 95 -1.91 -8.26 -5.76
N ILE A 96 -2.54 -7.49 -6.65
CA ILE A 96 -3.98 -7.48 -6.90
C ILE A 96 -4.22 -7.72 -8.40
N PRO A 97 -5.03 -8.73 -8.78
CA PRO A 97 -5.38 -8.96 -10.17
C PRO A 97 -6.08 -7.75 -10.82
N ARG A 98 -5.84 -7.50 -12.10
CA ARG A 98 -6.41 -6.35 -12.83
C ARG A 98 -7.91 -6.49 -13.08
N ASP A 99 -8.34 -7.73 -13.33
CA ASP A 99 -9.73 -8.14 -13.57
C ASP A 99 -10.57 -8.15 -12.29
N ASP A 100 -9.92 -8.33 -11.15
CA ASP A 100 -10.53 -8.28 -9.83
C ASP A 100 -9.80 -7.31 -8.88
N PRO A 101 -9.89 -5.98 -9.11
CA PRO A 101 -9.11 -4.96 -8.40
C PRO A 101 -9.68 -4.68 -7.00
N ARG A 102 -9.69 -5.69 -6.14
CA ARG A 102 -10.20 -5.65 -4.76
C ARG A 102 -9.12 -6.04 -3.75
N CYS A 103 -9.07 -5.28 -2.66
CA CYS A 103 -8.14 -5.46 -1.55
C CYS A 103 -8.87 -5.22 -0.22
N PRO A 104 -8.57 -5.91 0.89
CA PRO A 104 -9.15 -5.56 2.19
C PRO A 104 -8.69 -4.19 2.69
N SER A 105 -9.61 -3.43 3.30
CA SER A 105 -9.32 -2.14 3.92
C SER A 105 -8.58 -2.31 5.25
N VAL A 106 -7.47 -1.61 5.43
CA VAL A 106 -6.71 -1.57 6.69
C VAL A 106 -7.10 -0.39 7.58
N THR A 107 -8.17 0.33 7.25
CA THR A 107 -8.67 1.48 8.05
C THR A 107 -9.02 1.13 9.49
N SER A 108 -9.51 -0.09 9.75
CA SER A 108 -9.75 -0.59 11.12
C SER A 108 -8.47 -0.85 11.91
N ILE A 109 -7.32 -0.88 11.21
CA ILE A 109 -6.00 -1.15 11.78
C ILE A 109 -5.24 0.17 11.96
N TRP A 110 -5.12 0.93 10.88
CA TRP A 110 -4.53 2.27 10.86
C TRP A 110 -5.54 3.27 10.28
N PRO A 111 -6.12 4.17 11.10
CA PRO A 111 -7.11 5.15 10.63
C PRO A 111 -6.59 6.08 9.53
N THR A 112 -5.27 6.33 9.47
CA THR A 112 -4.64 7.13 8.40
C THR A 112 -4.85 6.52 7.01
N ALA A 113 -5.14 5.22 6.91
CA ALA A 113 -5.42 4.56 5.64
C ALA A 113 -6.67 5.11 4.93
N ASN A 114 -7.58 5.78 5.64
CA ASN A 114 -8.86 6.23 5.07
C ASN A 114 -8.66 7.11 3.82
N TRP A 115 -7.79 8.10 3.92
CA TRP A 115 -7.52 9.00 2.82
C TRP A 115 -6.72 8.32 1.70
N HIS A 116 -5.73 7.51 2.07
CA HIS A 116 -4.88 6.79 1.12
C HIS A 116 -5.65 5.75 0.29
N GLU A 117 -6.54 4.98 0.92
CA GLU A 117 -7.38 3.99 0.24
C GLU A 117 -8.38 4.66 -0.70
N ARG A 118 -8.95 5.81 -0.30
CA ARG A 118 -9.79 6.63 -1.17
C ARG A 118 -9.03 7.19 -2.37
N GLU A 119 -7.81 7.66 -2.18
CA GLU A 119 -6.94 8.13 -3.26
C GLU A 119 -6.63 7.00 -4.26
N ALA A 120 -6.19 5.84 -3.75
CA ALA A 120 -5.91 4.68 -4.58
C ALA A 120 -7.17 4.19 -5.34
N TRP A 121 -8.34 4.24 -4.71
CA TRP A 121 -9.60 3.96 -5.39
C TRP A 121 -9.94 5.01 -6.46
N ASP A 122 -9.79 6.30 -6.16
CA ASP A 122 -10.15 7.36 -7.12
C ASP A 122 -9.23 7.34 -8.36
N LEU A 123 -7.93 7.16 -8.13
CA LEU A 123 -6.91 7.26 -9.17
C LEU A 123 -6.59 5.96 -9.91
N LEU A 124 -6.73 4.80 -9.25
CA LEU A 124 -6.41 3.48 -9.81
C LEU A 124 -7.61 2.53 -9.82
N GLY A 125 -8.72 2.87 -9.16
CA GLY A 125 -9.93 2.03 -9.13
C GLY A 125 -9.79 0.76 -8.33
N ILE A 126 -8.80 0.67 -7.43
CA ILE A 126 -8.66 -0.43 -6.48
C ILE A 126 -9.73 -0.26 -5.41
N ARG A 127 -10.63 -1.22 -5.26
CA ARG A 127 -11.72 -1.19 -4.27
C ARG A 127 -11.26 -1.79 -2.95
N PHE A 128 -11.43 -1.03 -1.88
CA PHE A 128 -11.06 -1.46 -0.53
C PHE A 128 -12.28 -2.00 0.24
N GLU A 129 -12.33 -3.32 0.45
CA GLU A 129 -13.45 -3.99 1.12
C GLU A 129 -13.42 -3.72 2.63
N GLY A 130 -14.54 -3.24 3.18
CA GLY A 130 -14.64 -2.84 4.60
C GLY A 130 -14.24 -1.38 4.89
N HIS A 131 -13.92 -0.58 3.86
CA HIS A 131 -13.63 0.85 4.05
C HIS A 131 -14.91 1.62 4.45
N PRO A 132 -14.87 2.50 5.45
CA PRO A 132 -16.08 3.15 6.00
C PRO A 132 -16.74 4.16 5.04
N ASP A 133 -15.97 4.84 4.20
CA ASP A 133 -16.49 5.85 3.25
C ASP A 133 -15.67 5.91 1.95
N LEU A 134 -15.82 4.92 1.08
CA LEU A 134 -15.03 4.83 -0.16
C LEU A 134 -15.67 5.67 -1.28
N ARG A 135 -15.37 6.97 -1.29
CA ARG A 135 -15.82 7.94 -2.30
C ARG A 135 -14.66 8.77 -2.86
N ARG A 136 -14.89 9.44 -4.00
CA ARG A 136 -13.87 10.21 -4.74
C ARG A 136 -13.35 11.34 -3.87
N ILE A 137 -12.11 11.74 -4.12
CA ILE A 137 -11.43 12.73 -3.28
C ILE A 137 -10.52 13.69 -4.05
N LEU A 138 -9.98 13.26 -5.19
CA LEU A 138 -9.11 14.08 -6.03
C LEU A 138 -9.78 14.42 -7.36
N MET A 139 -10.50 13.48 -7.95
CA MET A 139 -11.17 13.69 -9.23
C MET A 139 -12.47 14.45 -9.04
N LYS A 140 -12.79 15.25 -10.06
CA LYS A 140 -14.02 16.04 -10.12
C LYS A 140 -15.23 15.12 -10.03
N GLU A 141 -16.34 15.66 -9.55
CA GLU A 141 -17.63 14.98 -9.66
C GLU A 141 -17.94 14.65 -11.14
N GLY A 142 -18.48 13.46 -11.37
CA GLY A 142 -18.77 12.95 -12.72
C GLY A 142 -17.56 12.48 -13.53
N TRP A 143 -16.34 12.49 -12.97
CA TRP A 143 -15.16 11.96 -13.66
C TRP A 143 -15.32 10.47 -14.00
N ILE A 144 -15.01 10.11 -15.24
CA ILE A 144 -15.08 8.75 -15.76
C ILE A 144 -13.66 8.18 -15.87
N GLY A 145 -13.43 7.00 -15.29
CA GLY A 145 -12.14 6.33 -15.29
C GLY A 145 -11.24 6.67 -14.11
N HIS A 146 -9.97 6.26 -14.23
CA HIS A 146 -8.95 6.22 -13.18
C HIS A 146 -7.60 6.68 -13.75
N PRO A 147 -7.22 7.96 -13.59
CA PRO A 147 -6.13 8.58 -14.35
C PRO A 147 -4.73 8.01 -14.18
N LEU A 148 -4.46 7.29 -13.07
CA LEU A 148 -3.14 6.69 -12.85
C LEU A 148 -3.01 5.28 -13.42
N ARG A 149 -4.08 4.72 -13.99
CA ARG A 149 -3.97 3.48 -14.76
C ARG A 149 -3.20 3.73 -16.05
N LYS A 150 -2.35 2.79 -16.43
CA LYS A 150 -1.47 2.92 -17.61
C LYS A 150 -2.22 2.85 -18.93
N ASP A 151 -3.40 2.24 -18.93
CA ASP A 151 -4.33 2.17 -20.08
C ASP A 151 -5.30 3.37 -20.15
N TYR A 152 -5.23 4.31 -19.21
CA TYR A 152 -6.12 5.47 -19.19
C TYR A 152 -5.81 6.44 -20.34
N GLN A 153 -6.85 6.85 -21.06
CA GLN A 153 -6.76 7.87 -22.10
C GLN A 153 -7.45 9.17 -21.64
N ASP A 154 -6.69 10.27 -21.58
CA ASP A 154 -7.23 11.59 -21.28
C ASP A 154 -7.88 12.19 -22.53
N THR A 155 -9.21 12.25 -22.55
CA THR A 155 -9.99 12.79 -23.67
C THR A 155 -10.17 14.30 -23.62
N ARG A 156 -9.63 14.98 -22.60
CA ARG A 156 -9.74 16.43 -22.47
C ARG A 156 -8.91 17.14 -23.55
N PRO A 157 -9.35 18.32 -24.02
CA PRO A 157 -8.54 19.12 -24.93
C PRO A 157 -7.21 19.50 -24.25
N PRO A 158 -6.09 19.53 -24.99
CA PRO A 158 -4.82 20.01 -24.48
C PRO A 158 -4.99 21.40 -23.87
N ARG A 159 -4.48 21.59 -22.65
CA ARG A 159 -4.45 22.92 -22.03
C ARG A 159 -3.31 23.72 -22.64
N GLU A 160 -3.59 24.97 -23.02
CA GLU A 160 -2.56 25.92 -23.42
C GLU A 160 -1.58 26.12 -22.25
N ARG A 161 -0.29 25.92 -22.52
CA ARG A 161 0.75 26.20 -21.53
C ARG A 161 0.91 27.72 -21.45
N LEU A 162 0.49 28.31 -20.35
CA LEU A 162 0.76 29.73 -20.09
C LEU A 162 2.27 29.96 -20.07
N PRO A 163 2.77 31.03 -20.73
CA PRO A 163 4.18 31.38 -20.66
C PRO A 163 4.56 31.63 -19.20
N ARG A 164 5.74 31.13 -18.79
CA ARG A 164 6.27 31.47 -17.47
C ARG A 164 6.54 32.98 -17.44
N PRO A 165 6.07 33.71 -16.41
CA PRO A 165 6.41 35.13 -16.30
C PRO A 165 7.94 35.27 -16.23
N VAL A 166 8.49 36.16 -17.06
CA VAL A 166 9.88 36.57 -16.97
C VAL A 166 10.02 37.38 -15.68
N ARG A 167 10.93 36.97 -14.80
CA ARG A 167 11.23 37.69 -13.55
C ARG A 167 11.97 38.99 -13.83
#